data_AF-A0A5K1I7D8-F1
#
_entry.id   AF-A0A5K1I7D8-F1
#
_cell.length_a   1.000
_cell.length_b   1.000
_cell.length_c   1.000
_cell.angle_alpha   90.00
_cell.angle_beta   90.00
_cell.angle_gamma   90.00
#
_symmetry.space_group_name_H-M   'P 1'
#
loop_
_entity.id
_entity.type
_entity.pdbx_description
1 polymer ?
#
loop_
_entity_poly.entity_id
_entity_poly.type
_entity_poly.pdbx_seq_one_letter_code
_entity_poly.pdbx_strand_id
1 'polypeptide(L)'
;MIPKTLTQKARGMTLLFRSLLFALLFMLPASQALAQLMLYPTRVVFEGNQRSAQLELINNGSESATYRISLVNRRMSETGAFSDITAPLPGEQFADSLLQYSPRQVTLEPGAGQAVRIMVRKPADLAAGEYRSHLLFAQQPDTSGRRSIESGSAAEGEIGIQLTALVGASVPVIVRHGATDANVALTQLELKRASNGAPLLALQMQRSGTQSVYGDLTVSFTPRSGTEQVIGRANGVAVYTPNPLRNARIALQPPSGLTLTNGTLHITYREQAEDGGRLLAESELSL
;
A
#
# COMPACT_ATOMS: atom_id res chain seq x y z
N MET A 1 -6.92 -8.02 68.54
CA MET A 1 -8.05 -8.47 67.69
C MET A 1 -8.47 -7.28 66.84
N ILE A 2 -7.98 -7.18 65.61
CA ILE A 2 -8.34 -6.08 64.70
C ILE A 2 -9.72 -6.42 64.09
N PRO A 3 -10.71 -5.51 64.11
CA PRO A 3 -12.08 -5.86 63.72
C PRO A 3 -12.16 -6.19 62.22
N LYS A 4 -12.68 -7.38 61.91
CA LYS A 4 -12.85 -7.94 60.55
C LYS A 4 -13.70 -7.07 59.60
N THR A 5 -14.39 -6.05 60.12
CA THR A 5 -15.31 -5.19 59.36
C THR A 5 -14.61 -4.08 58.56
N LEU A 6 -13.41 -3.63 58.96
CA LEU A 6 -12.65 -2.64 58.16
C LEU A 6 -12.06 -3.25 56.89
N THR A 7 -11.65 -4.52 56.94
CA THR A 7 -10.94 -5.21 55.85
C THR A 7 -11.85 -5.53 54.65
N GLN A 8 -13.16 -5.65 54.87
CA GLN A 8 -14.14 -6.01 53.83
C GLN A 8 -14.60 -4.79 53.01
N LYS A 9 -14.78 -3.62 53.66
CA LYS A 9 -15.06 -2.34 52.96
C LYS A 9 -13.89 -1.89 52.09
N ALA A 10 -12.65 -2.08 52.56
CA ALA A 10 -11.46 -1.77 51.77
C ALA A 10 -11.39 -2.60 50.48
N ARG A 11 -11.66 -3.92 50.55
CA ARG A 11 -11.69 -4.81 49.38
C ARG A 11 -12.78 -4.47 48.35
N GLY A 12 -13.98 -4.09 48.81
CA GLY A 12 -15.07 -3.65 47.92
C GLY A 12 -14.75 -2.34 47.19
N MET A 13 -14.15 -1.39 47.89
CA MET A 13 -13.70 -0.11 47.30
C MET A 13 -12.60 -0.32 46.25
N THR A 14 -11.66 -1.25 46.49
CA THR A 14 -10.61 -1.58 45.51
C THR A 14 -11.15 -2.29 44.27
N LEU A 15 -12.20 -3.11 44.40
CA LEU A 15 -12.85 -3.77 43.26
C LEU A 15 -13.65 -2.79 42.39
N LEU A 16 -14.39 -1.86 43.02
CA LEU A 16 -15.11 -0.79 42.33
C LEU A 16 -14.14 0.15 41.61
N PHE A 17 -13.03 0.54 42.26
CA PHE A 17 -12.01 1.39 41.65
C PHE A 17 -11.31 0.70 40.48
N ARG A 18 -11.01 -0.60 40.59
CA ARG A 18 -10.44 -1.40 39.48
C ARG A 18 -11.41 -1.56 38.31
N SER A 19 -12.69 -1.75 38.58
CA SER A 19 -13.72 -1.86 37.54
C SER A 19 -13.95 -0.52 36.82
N LEU A 20 -13.90 0.59 37.57
CA LEU A 20 -13.97 1.94 37.01
C LEU A 20 -12.74 2.28 36.16
N LEU A 21 -11.55 1.88 36.61
CA LEU A 21 -10.30 2.05 35.85
C LEU A 21 -10.28 1.21 34.58
N PHE A 22 -10.83 -0.01 34.62
CA PHE A 22 -10.95 -0.88 33.45
C PHE A 22 -11.97 -0.35 32.44
N ALA A 23 -13.11 0.18 32.92
CA ALA A 23 -14.11 0.84 32.06
C ALA A 23 -13.58 2.13 31.41
N LEU A 24 -12.76 2.90 32.14
CA LEU A 24 -12.12 4.12 31.60
C LEU A 24 -11.08 3.79 30.52
N LEU A 25 -10.40 2.65 30.62
CA LEU A 25 -9.43 2.19 29.62
C LEU A 25 -10.10 1.75 28.31
N PHE A 26 -11.36 1.29 28.35
CA PHE A 26 -12.16 0.95 27.16
C PHE A 26 -12.79 2.16 26.45
N MET A 27 -12.77 3.34 27.08
CA MET A 27 -13.29 4.60 26.53
C MET A 27 -12.21 5.45 25.86
N LEU A 28 -10.96 4.97 25.79
CA LEU A 28 -9.92 5.62 25.00
C LEU A 28 -10.31 5.52 23.51
N PRO A 29 -10.55 6.64 22.82
CA PRO A 29 -10.82 6.59 21.40
C PRO A 29 -9.61 5.97 20.71
N ALA A 30 -9.81 4.83 20.06
CA ALA A 30 -8.82 4.31 19.13
C ALA A 30 -8.65 5.36 18.04
N SER A 31 -7.50 6.04 18.03
CA SER A 31 -7.14 6.95 16.95
C SER A 31 -6.97 6.08 15.70
N GLN A 32 -8.05 5.93 14.94
CA GLN A 32 -7.94 5.39 13.60
C GLN A 32 -7.11 6.40 12.83
N ALA A 33 -5.90 6.00 12.43
CA ALA A 33 -5.11 6.73 11.47
C ALA A 33 -5.87 6.69 10.15
N LEU A 34 -6.81 7.62 9.97
CA LEU A 34 -7.53 7.78 8.73
C LEU A 34 -6.55 8.36 7.72
N ALA A 35 -6.41 7.68 6.58
CA ALA A 35 -5.65 8.22 5.47
C ALA A 35 -6.27 9.56 5.07
N GLN A 36 -5.53 10.66 5.28
CA GLN A 36 -6.00 12.02 4.97
C GLN A 36 -6.21 12.23 3.46
N LEU A 37 -5.64 11.36 2.64
CA LEU A 37 -5.74 11.38 1.20
C LEU A 37 -6.21 10.01 0.68
N MET A 38 -7.25 10.02 -0.14
CA MET A 38 -7.72 8.85 -0.87
C MET A 38 -7.54 9.09 -2.38
N LEU A 39 -7.00 8.07 -3.07
CA LEU A 39 -6.81 8.04 -4.51
C LEU A 39 -7.49 6.79 -5.08
N TYR A 40 -8.32 6.95 -6.10
CA TYR A 40 -8.96 5.82 -6.78
C TYR A 40 -9.08 6.07 -8.29
N PRO A 41 -8.68 5.12 -9.16
CA PRO A 41 -8.02 3.86 -8.83
C PRO A 41 -6.58 4.07 -8.33
N THR A 42 -5.99 3.04 -7.74
CA THR A 42 -4.59 3.06 -7.25
C THR A 42 -3.56 2.80 -8.36
N ARG A 43 -4.03 2.50 -9.57
CA ARG A 43 -3.25 2.26 -10.81
C ARG A 43 -4.10 2.65 -12.01
N VAL A 44 -3.48 3.24 -13.03
CA VAL A 44 -4.13 3.51 -14.31
C VAL A 44 -3.38 2.79 -15.42
N VAL A 45 -4.10 2.03 -16.26
CA VAL A 45 -3.53 1.35 -17.43
C VAL A 45 -4.27 1.82 -18.68
N PHE A 46 -3.51 2.31 -19.65
CA PHE A 46 -3.99 2.61 -21.00
C PHE A 46 -3.60 1.47 -21.93
N GLU A 47 -4.58 0.68 -22.34
CA GLU A 47 -4.39 -0.46 -23.24
C GLU A 47 -5.40 -0.41 -24.40
N GLY A 48 -5.04 -1.03 -25.53
CA GLY A 48 -5.86 -1.03 -26.74
C GLY A 48 -6.27 0.38 -27.19
N ASN A 49 -7.59 0.59 -27.31
CA ASN A 49 -8.18 1.84 -27.78
C ASN A 49 -8.46 2.87 -26.68
N GLN A 50 -8.13 2.58 -25.41
CA GLN A 50 -8.31 3.54 -24.34
C GLN A 50 -7.39 4.75 -24.53
N ARG A 51 -7.97 5.96 -24.49
CA ARG A 51 -7.25 7.24 -24.67
C ARG A 51 -7.39 8.22 -23.51
N SER A 52 -8.37 8.00 -22.64
CA SER A 52 -8.59 8.80 -21.44
C SER A 52 -8.91 7.91 -20.23
N ALA A 53 -8.58 8.39 -19.05
CA ALA A 53 -8.92 7.81 -17.77
C ALA A 53 -9.19 8.92 -16.75
N GLN A 54 -9.82 8.56 -15.64
CA GLN A 54 -10.09 9.46 -14.53
C GLN A 54 -9.58 8.84 -13.24
N LEU A 55 -9.03 9.70 -12.38
CA LEU A 55 -8.59 9.34 -11.04
C LEU A 55 -9.19 10.31 -10.05
N GLU A 56 -9.89 9.80 -9.06
CA GLU A 56 -10.49 10.57 -7.96
C GLU A 56 -9.45 10.84 -6.87
N LEU A 57 -9.28 12.12 -6.57
CA LEU A 57 -8.51 12.64 -5.45
C LEU A 57 -9.49 13.14 -4.38
N ILE A 58 -9.52 12.50 -3.21
CA ILE A 58 -10.45 12.88 -2.14
C ILE A 58 -9.66 13.27 -0.89
N ASN A 59 -9.98 14.43 -0.33
CA ASN A 59 -9.46 14.86 0.98
C ASN A 59 -10.30 14.23 2.09
N ASN A 60 -9.80 13.14 2.68
CA ASN A 60 -10.42 12.49 3.84
C ASN A 60 -9.94 13.08 5.17
N GLY A 61 -9.12 14.13 5.13
CA GLY A 61 -8.72 14.89 6.30
C GLY A 61 -9.85 15.77 6.85
N SER A 62 -9.60 16.34 8.04
CA SER A 62 -10.52 17.26 8.72
C SER A 62 -10.27 18.74 8.40
N GLU A 63 -9.24 19.04 7.60
CA GLU A 63 -8.86 20.41 7.21
C GLU A 63 -8.80 20.54 5.69
N SER A 64 -9.01 21.75 5.18
CA SER A 64 -8.80 22.06 3.76
C SER A 64 -7.33 21.83 3.38
N ALA A 65 -7.09 21.23 2.22
CA ALA A 65 -5.75 20.88 1.76
C ALA A 65 -5.56 21.19 0.28
N THR A 66 -4.40 21.74 -0.07
CA THR A 66 -4.00 21.97 -1.47
C THR A 66 -3.06 20.88 -1.91
N TYR A 67 -3.32 20.25 -3.05
CA TYR A 67 -2.49 19.20 -3.65
C TYR A 67 -1.94 19.67 -5.00
N ARG A 68 -0.62 19.52 -5.18
CA ARG A 68 0.05 19.64 -6.47
C ARG A 68 0.16 18.27 -7.13
N ILE A 69 -0.09 18.21 -8.43
CA ILE A 69 -0.08 16.99 -9.24
C ILE A 69 1.05 17.10 -10.27
N SER A 70 2.00 16.18 -10.23
CA SER A 70 3.14 16.11 -11.15
C SER A 70 3.31 14.72 -11.75
N LEU A 71 3.79 14.65 -13.00
CA LEU A 71 4.33 13.40 -13.54
C LEU A 71 5.77 13.23 -13.06
N VAL A 72 6.08 12.05 -12.52
CA VAL A 72 7.41 11.68 -12.05
C VAL A 72 7.79 10.28 -12.54
N ASN A 73 9.07 10.09 -12.82
CA ASN A 73 9.63 8.80 -13.20
C ASN A 73 10.23 8.11 -11.99
N ARG A 74 9.90 6.83 -11.80
CA ARG A 74 10.32 6.05 -10.63
C ARG A 74 10.71 4.63 -11.01
N ARG A 75 11.80 4.17 -10.41
CA ARG A 75 12.29 2.80 -10.55
C ARG A 75 11.82 1.95 -9.38
N MET A 76 11.37 0.73 -9.68
CA MET A 76 11.08 -0.28 -8.66
C MET A 76 12.35 -1.11 -8.40
N SER A 77 12.71 -1.29 -7.13
CA SER A 77 13.74 -2.24 -6.71
C SER A 77 13.19 -3.67 -6.65
N GLU A 78 14.07 -4.66 -6.48
CA GLU A 78 13.68 -6.05 -6.27
C GLU A 78 12.86 -6.27 -4.99
N THR A 79 12.85 -5.34 -4.03
CA THR A 79 11.97 -5.43 -2.85
C THR A 79 10.58 -4.82 -3.09
N GLY A 80 10.37 -4.23 -4.27
CA GLY A 80 9.17 -3.48 -4.61
C GLY A 80 9.18 -2.03 -4.16
N ALA A 81 10.28 -1.55 -3.57
CA ALA A 81 10.42 -0.16 -3.17
C ALA A 81 10.63 0.75 -4.39
N PHE A 82 10.12 1.97 -4.32
CA PHE A 82 10.33 2.96 -5.37
C PHE A 82 11.44 3.94 -5.00
N SER A 83 12.24 4.31 -5.99
CA SER A 83 13.15 5.45 -5.93
C SER A 83 12.91 6.40 -7.08
N ASP A 84 13.10 7.69 -6.82
CA ASP A 84 13.09 8.72 -7.86
C ASP A 84 14.34 8.56 -8.75
N ILE A 85 14.21 8.88 -10.04
CA ILE A 85 15.29 8.77 -11.01
C ILE A 85 15.37 10.03 -11.87
N THR A 86 16.58 10.38 -12.30
CA THR A 86 16.85 11.50 -13.20
C THR A 86 17.18 11.05 -14.62
N ALA A 87 17.61 9.80 -14.81
CA ALA A 87 17.92 9.21 -16.11
C ALA A 87 17.45 7.74 -16.21
N PRO A 88 16.92 7.30 -17.36
CA PRO A 88 16.55 5.90 -17.62
C PRO A 88 17.77 4.98 -17.65
N LEU A 89 17.60 3.78 -17.12
CA LEU A 89 18.48 2.64 -17.42
C LEU A 89 18.04 1.94 -18.72
N PRO A 90 18.89 1.09 -19.32
CA PRO A 90 18.51 0.27 -20.47
C PRO A 90 17.20 -0.50 -20.22
N GLY A 91 16.27 -0.40 -21.16
CA GLY A 91 14.95 -1.05 -21.10
C GLY A 91 13.90 -0.30 -20.27
N GLU A 92 14.25 0.77 -19.56
CA GLU A 92 13.26 1.62 -18.90
C GLU A 92 12.57 2.53 -19.92
N GLN A 93 11.23 2.47 -19.92
CA GLN A 93 10.38 3.25 -20.80
C GLN A 93 9.41 4.07 -19.95
N PHE A 94 9.46 5.40 -20.11
CA PHE A 94 8.65 6.33 -19.33
C PHE A 94 7.46 6.86 -20.15
N ALA A 95 6.33 7.03 -19.48
CA ALA A 95 5.08 7.47 -20.09
C ALA A 95 4.85 8.97 -19.98
N ASP A 96 5.68 9.71 -19.24
CA ASP A 96 5.55 11.13 -18.95
C ASP A 96 5.33 12.00 -20.20
N SER A 97 6.10 11.77 -21.26
CA SER A 97 5.96 12.46 -22.55
C SER A 97 4.69 12.08 -23.33
N LEU A 98 4.08 10.93 -23.01
CA LEU A 98 2.87 10.42 -23.64
C LEU A 98 1.60 10.91 -22.94
N LEU A 99 1.72 11.46 -21.73
CA LEU A 99 0.60 11.73 -20.83
C LEU A 99 0.31 13.22 -20.72
N GLN A 100 -0.97 13.55 -20.75
CA GLN A 100 -1.50 14.87 -20.41
C GLN A 100 -2.51 14.71 -19.28
N TYR A 101 -2.54 15.66 -18.35
CA TYR A 101 -3.46 15.58 -17.22
C TYR A 101 -3.91 16.96 -16.74
N SER A 102 -5.08 16.99 -16.11
CA SER A 102 -5.65 18.20 -15.50
C SER A 102 -6.58 17.83 -14.34
N PRO A 103 -6.62 18.61 -13.25
CA PRO A 103 -5.83 19.82 -12.99
C PRO A 103 -4.37 19.52 -12.59
N ARG A 104 -3.53 20.57 -12.53
CA ARG A 104 -2.15 20.48 -11.99
C ARG A 104 -2.07 20.80 -10.49
N GLN A 105 -3.08 21.49 -9.97
CA GLN A 105 -3.21 21.81 -8.56
C GLN A 105 -4.70 21.96 -8.22
N VAL A 106 -5.09 21.51 -7.03
CA VAL A 106 -6.46 21.67 -6.53
C VAL A 106 -6.44 21.86 -5.02
N THR A 107 -7.36 22.69 -4.52
CA THR A 107 -7.65 22.86 -3.10
C THR A 107 -8.97 22.17 -2.79
N LEU A 108 -8.97 21.30 -1.79
CA LEU A 108 -10.10 20.45 -1.42
C LEU A 108 -10.48 20.68 0.04
N GLU A 109 -11.74 21.03 0.27
CA GLU A 109 -12.34 21.00 1.59
C GLU A 109 -12.42 19.58 2.16
N PRO A 110 -12.60 19.41 3.48
CA PRO A 110 -12.83 18.11 4.10
C PRO A 110 -13.96 17.32 3.41
N GLY A 111 -13.68 16.08 3.03
CA GLY A 111 -14.60 15.19 2.31
C GLY A 111 -14.80 15.51 0.83
N ALA A 112 -14.23 16.61 0.30
CA ALA A 112 -14.37 16.98 -1.10
C ALA A 112 -13.48 16.12 -2.01
N GLY A 113 -14.01 15.79 -3.18
CA GLY A 113 -13.32 15.04 -4.23
C GLY A 113 -13.05 15.89 -5.48
N GLN A 114 -11.97 15.56 -6.19
CA GLN A 114 -11.65 16.08 -7.51
C GLN A 114 -11.24 14.96 -8.46
N ALA A 115 -11.91 14.93 -9.60
CA ALA A 115 -11.54 14.13 -10.75
C ALA A 115 -10.29 14.70 -11.45
N VAL A 116 -9.21 13.94 -11.50
CA VAL A 116 -8.04 14.19 -12.35
C VAL A 116 -8.21 13.42 -13.64
N ARG A 117 -8.38 14.15 -14.75
CA ARG A 117 -8.49 13.56 -16.08
C ARG A 117 -7.10 13.35 -16.65
N ILE A 118 -6.86 12.16 -17.17
CA ILE A 118 -5.59 11.72 -17.74
C ILE A 118 -5.86 11.32 -19.18
N MET A 119 -5.06 11.82 -20.11
CA MET A 119 -5.14 11.51 -21.54
C MET A 119 -3.80 10.99 -22.02
N VAL A 120 -3.83 10.04 -22.96
CA VAL A 120 -2.62 9.52 -23.60
C VAL A 120 -2.57 9.90 -25.08
N ARG A 121 -1.43 10.41 -25.52
CA ARG A 121 -1.11 10.68 -26.93
C ARG A 121 0.09 9.84 -27.33
N LYS A 122 -0.14 8.81 -28.14
CA LYS A 122 0.89 7.93 -28.68
C LYS A 122 1.36 8.52 -30.03
N PRO A 123 2.65 8.83 -30.23
CA PRO A 123 3.16 9.20 -31.55
C PRO A 123 3.08 8.01 -32.51
N ALA A 124 3.11 8.28 -33.82
CA ALA A 124 2.90 7.26 -34.85
C ALA A 124 4.03 6.20 -34.89
N ASP A 125 5.23 6.60 -34.48
CA ASP A 125 6.46 5.81 -34.43
C ASP A 125 6.77 5.28 -33.02
N LEU A 126 5.78 5.28 -32.11
CA LEU A 126 5.97 4.72 -30.77
C LEU A 126 6.33 3.23 -30.87
N ALA A 127 7.44 2.84 -30.26
CA ALA A 127 7.83 1.43 -30.22
C ALA A 127 6.82 0.60 -29.41
N ALA A 128 6.65 -0.67 -29.79
CA ALA A 128 5.83 -1.59 -29.01
C ALA A 128 6.47 -1.84 -27.63
N GLY A 129 5.64 -1.90 -26.59
CA GLY A 129 6.07 -2.11 -25.23
C GLY A 129 5.17 -1.44 -24.20
N GLU A 130 5.61 -1.51 -22.96
CA GLU A 130 4.96 -0.85 -21.82
C GLU A 130 5.81 0.32 -21.33
N TYR A 131 5.19 1.49 -21.25
CA TYR A 131 5.74 2.73 -20.74
C TYR A 131 5.10 3.03 -19.38
N ARG A 132 5.89 3.45 -18.38
CA ARG A 132 5.36 3.66 -17.02
C ARG A 132 5.97 4.88 -16.35
N SER A 133 5.11 5.82 -15.96
CA SER A 133 5.45 6.94 -15.07
C SER A 133 4.45 6.96 -13.92
N HIS A 134 4.50 7.97 -13.05
CA HIS A 134 3.57 8.09 -11.94
C HIS A 134 3.01 9.49 -11.84
N LEU A 135 1.74 9.60 -11.47
CA LEU A 135 1.17 10.84 -10.97
C LEU A 135 1.45 10.95 -9.48
N LEU A 136 2.27 11.93 -9.12
CA LEU A 136 2.56 12.30 -7.74
C LEU A 136 1.58 13.38 -7.28
N PHE A 137 0.88 13.11 -6.19
CA PHE A 137 0.01 14.01 -5.47
C PHE A 137 0.74 14.45 -4.22
N ALA A 138 1.16 15.70 -4.15
CA ALA A 138 1.91 16.25 -3.03
C ALA A 138 1.10 17.37 -2.36
N GLN A 139 0.74 17.19 -1.09
CA GLN A 139 0.13 18.24 -0.30
C GLN A 139 1.11 19.42 -0.21
N GLN A 140 0.60 20.62 -0.47
CA GLN A 140 1.35 21.86 -0.34
C GLN A 140 1.30 22.33 1.13
N PRO A 141 2.37 22.95 1.65
CA PRO A 141 2.33 23.60 2.96
C PRO A 141 1.19 24.63 3.03
N ASP A 142 0.50 24.68 4.16
CA ASP A 142 -0.47 25.74 4.43
C ASP A 142 0.27 27.05 4.72
N THR A 143 0.03 28.08 3.90
CA THR A 143 0.64 29.40 4.04
C THR A 143 -0.17 30.34 4.95
N SER A 144 -1.32 29.90 5.49
CA SER A 144 -2.21 30.73 6.30
C SER A 144 -1.69 31.09 7.70
N GLY A 145 -0.52 30.58 8.10
CA GLY A 145 0.12 30.88 9.39
C GLY A 145 -0.50 30.16 10.60
N ARG A 146 -1.57 29.37 10.42
CA ARG A 146 -2.23 28.59 11.49
C ARG A 146 -1.31 27.57 12.18
N ARG A 147 -0.20 27.21 11.53
CA ARG A 147 0.86 26.33 12.03
C ARG A 147 2.20 27.09 12.24
N SER A 148 2.13 28.40 12.51
CA SER A 148 3.30 29.21 12.85
C SER A 148 3.61 29.11 14.34
N ILE A 149 4.91 28.95 14.66
CA ILE A 149 5.42 28.95 16.03
C ILE A 149 5.12 30.29 16.73
N GLU A 150 5.00 31.39 15.96
CA GLU A 150 4.65 32.73 16.47
C GLU A 150 3.21 32.81 17.03
N SER A 151 2.35 31.85 16.67
CA SER A 151 0.97 31.76 17.21
C SER A 151 0.89 30.93 18.50
N GLY A 152 1.99 30.27 18.89
CA GLY A 152 2.10 29.50 20.11
C GLY A 152 2.61 30.35 21.26
N SER A 153 2.01 30.20 22.44
CA SER A 153 2.45 30.82 23.69
C SER A 153 3.75 30.18 24.21
N ALA A 154 4.86 30.31 23.46
CA ALA A 154 6.16 29.96 23.98
C ALA A 154 6.56 31.02 25.02
N ALA A 155 6.82 30.60 26.26
CA ALA A 155 7.31 31.49 27.30
C ALA A 155 8.70 32.02 26.93
N GLU A 156 9.03 33.22 27.43
CA GLU A 156 10.33 33.86 27.20
C GLU A 156 11.47 32.93 27.68
N GLY A 157 12.28 32.44 26.74
CA GLY A 157 13.41 31.54 27.03
C GLY A 157 13.25 30.06 26.64
N GLU A 158 12.11 29.65 26.06
CA GLU A 158 11.90 28.27 25.58
C GLU A 158 12.06 28.12 24.06
N ILE A 159 12.65 27.00 23.61
CA ILE A 159 12.74 26.64 22.18
C ILE A 159 11.53 25.80 21.80
N GLY A 160 10.62 26.36 21.01
CA GLY A 160 9.50 25.63 20.41
C GLY A 160 9.87 25.00 19.06
N ILE A 161 9.52 23.73 18.85
CA ILE A 161 9.65 23.02 17.57
C ILE A 161 8.26 22.59 17.12
N GLN A 162 7.84 23.01 15.92
CA GLN A 162 6.62 22.54 15.28
C GLN A 162 6.96 21.75 14.02
N LEU A 163 6.68 20.44 14.05
CA LEU A 163 6.87 19.55 12.91
C LEU A 163 5.54 19.37 12.17
N THR A 164 5.52 19.73 10.88
CA THR A 164 4.37 19.46 10.01
C THR A 164 4.76 18.41 8.97
N ALA A 165 4.16 17.22 9.07
CA ALA A 165 4.25 16.23 8.01
C ALA A 165 3.27 16.58 6.88
N LEU A 166 3.74 16.52 5.62
CA LEU A 166 2.90 16.70 4.44
C LEU A 166 2.64 15.35 3.79
N VAL A 167 1.38 15.09 3.45
CA VAL A 167 0.98 13.84 2.82
C VAL A 167 1.31 13.86 1.33
N GLY A 168 1.88 12.78 0.84
CA GLY A 168 2.11 12.58 -0.59
C GLY A 168 1.88 11.13 -1.00
N ALA A 169 1.31 10.93 -2.18
CA ALA A 169 1.06 9.61 -2.75
C ALA A 169 1.29 9.61 -4.26
N SER A 170 1.66 8.45 -4.80
CA SER A 170 2.08 8.31 -6.20
C SER A 170 1.33 7.16 -6.84
N VAL A 171 0.63 7.43 -7.94
CA VAL A 171 -0.17 6.44 -8.67
C VAL A 171 0.52 6.08 -9.97
N PRO A 172 0.88 4.81 -10.21
CA PRO A 172 1.44 4.37 -11.48
C PRO A 172 0.45 4.57 -12.62
N VAL A 173 0.93 5.20 -13.70
CA VAL A 173 0.22 5.36 -14.96
C VAL A 173 1.01 4.62 -16.03
N ILE A 174 0.38 3.58 -16.58
CA ILE A 174 0.97 2.62 -17.49
C ILE A 174 0.34 2.82 -18.87
N VAL A 175 1.16 2.83 -19.92
CA VAL A 175 0.72 2.91 -21.30
C VAL A 175 1.28 1.70 -22.04
N ARG A 176 0.39 0.81 -22.49
CA ARG A 176 0.75 -0.35 -23.33
C ARG A 176 0.50 -0.01 -24.79
N HIS A 177 1.48 -0.31 -25.64
CA HIS A 177 1.41 -0.09 -27.08
C HIS A 177 1.92 -1.32 -27.84
N GLY A 178 1.23 -1.68 -28.92
CA GLY A 178 1.51 -2.93 -29.64
C GLY A 178 1.09 -4.17 -28.86
N ALA A 179 1.61 -5.32 -29.27
CA ALA A 179 1.43 -6.58 -28.55
C ALA A 179 2.42 -6.64 -27.38
N THR A 180 1.91 -6.95 -26.19
CA THR A 180 2.72 -7.13 -24.99
C THR A 180 2.38 -8.46 -24.33
N ASP A 181 3.35 -9.01 -23.59
CA ASP A 181 3.26 -10.31 -22.94
C ASP A 181 3.92 -10.29 -21.57
N ALA A 182 3.50 -11.18 -20.68
CA ALA A 182 4.21 -11.43 -19.44
C ALA A 182 4.00 -12.86 -18.94
N ASN A 183 5.06 -13.43 -18.38
CA ASN A 183 5.03 -14.69 -17.65
C ASN A 183 5.63 -14.50 -16.27
N VAL A 184 5.17 -15.28 -15.30
CA VAL A 184 5.65 -15.24 -13.92
C VAL A 184 5.92 -16.64 -13.41
N ALA A 185 7.04 -16.83 -12.73
CA ALA A 185 7.33 -18.01 -11.94
C ALA A 185 7.50 -17.64 -10.46
N LEU A 186 6.91 -18.42 -9.56
CA LEU A 186 7.13 -18.32 -8.12
C LEU A 186 8.21 -19.35 -7.75
N THR A 187 9.33 -18.89 -7.20
CA THR A 187 10.52 -19.70 -6.96
C THR A 187 11.12 -19.38 -5.59
N GLN A 188 12.10 -20.18 -5.14
CA GLN A 188 12.83 -19.95 -3.88
C GLN A 188 11.89 -19.79 -2.67
N LEU A 189 10.88 -20.66 -2.57
CA LEU A 189 9.89 -20.63 -1.51
C LEU A 189 10.52 -21.11 -0.21
N GLU A 190 10.36 -20.34 0.86
CA GLU A 190 10.94 -20.67 2.17
C GLU A 190 10.03 -20.20 3.31
N LEU A 191 9.66 -21.13 4.20
CA LEU A 191 8.96 -20.80 5.43
C LEU A 191 9.96 -20.26 6.46
N LYS A 192 9.83 -18.98 6.79
CA LYS A 192 10.67 -18.25 7.76
C LYS A 192 9.88 -17.85 9.00
N ARG A 193 10.61 -17.29 9.96
CA ARG A 193 10.08 -16.61 11.14
C ARG A 193 10.45 -15.15 11.08
N ALA A 194 9.49 -14.27 11.32
CA ALA A 194 9.74 -12.85 11.53
C ALA A 194 10.43 -12.63 12.88
N SER A 195 10.91 -11.41 13.14
CA SER A 195 11.59 -11.05 14.40
C SER A 195 10.73 -11.26 15.65
N ASN A 196 9.41 -11.17 15.52
CA ASN A 196 8.43 -11.46 16.58
C ASN A 196 8.04 -12.95 16.67
N GLY A 197 8.69 -13.83 15.91
CA GLY A 197 8.39 -15.26 15.87
C GLY A 197 7.18 -15.67 15.01
N ALA A 198 6.47 -14.72 14.39
CA ALA A 198 5.35 -15.04 13.49
C ALA A 198 5.85 -15.77 12.23
N PRO A 199 5.11 -16.76 11.71
CA PRO A 199 5.46 -17.43 10.47
C PRO A 199 5.32 -16.48 9.27
N LEU A 200 6.25 -16.61 8.32
CA LEU A 200 6.32 -15.77 7.13
C LEU A 200 6.80 -16.60 5.95
N LEU A 201 6.12 -16.52 4.82
CA LEU A 201 6.61 -17.10 3.57
C LEU A 201 7.49 -16.08 2.85
N ALA A 202 8.72 -16.45 2.54
CA ALA A 202 9.57 -15.73 1.59
C ALA A 202 9.53 -16.44 0.23
N LEU A 203 9.50 -15.68 -0.86
CA LEU A 203 9.56 -16.21 -2.22
C LEU A 203 10.16 -15.19 -3.20
N GLN A 204 10.57 -15.68 -4.37
CA GLN A 204 10.97 -14.89 -5.52
C GLN A 204 9.92 -14.98 -6.62
N MET A 205 9.49 -13.82 -7.12
CA MET A 205 8.64 -13.68 -8.30
C MET A 205 9.54 -13.33 -9.49
N GLN A 206 9.74 -14.28 -10.41
CA GLN A 206 10.53 -14.08 -11.62
C GLN A 206 9.59 -13.73 -12.77
N ARG A 207 9.73 -12.53 -13.32
CA ARG A 207 8.92 -12.01 -14.43
C ARG A 207 9.74 -12.01 -15.72
N SER A 208 9.15 -12.50 -16.80
CA SER A 208 9.66 -12.34 -18.16
C SER A 208 8.59 -11.72 -19.07
N GLY A 209 9.01 -11.27 -20.26
CA GLY A 209 8.14 -10.60 -21.23
C GLY A 209 8.21 -9.07 -21.18
N THR A 210 7.41 -8.44 -22.01
CA THR A 210 7.42 -7.00 -22.29
C THR A 210 6.45 -6.17 -21.46
N GLN A 211 5.62 -6.82 -20.64
CA GLN A 211 4.59 -6.20 -19.81
C GLN A 211 4.85 -6.37 -18.31
N SER A 212 4.36 -5.43 -17.51
CA SER A 212 4.28 -5.60 -16.06
C SER A 212 3.13 -6.53 -15.65
N VAL A 213 3.30 -7.17 -14.49
CA VAL A 213 2.25 -7.97 -13.84
C VAL A 213 1.81 -7.31 -12.55
N TYR A 214 0.53 -7.47 -12.23
CA TYR A 214 -0.09 -6.94 -11.02
C TYR A 214 -1.21 -7.88 -10.58
N GLY A 215 -1.29 -8.17 -9.28
CA GLY A 215 -2.23 -9.15 -8.79
C GLY A 215 -2.11 -9.40 -7.29
N ASP A 216 -2.87 -10.38 -6.82
CA ASP A 216 -2.93 -10.78 -5.42
C ASP A 216 -2.24 -12.14 -5.24
N LEU A 217 -1.39 -12.23 -4.21
CA LEU A 217 -0.82 -13.49 -3.75
C LEU A 217 -1.70 -14.07 -2.65
N THR A 218 -2.06 -15.35 -2.79
CA THR A 218 -2.77 -16.11 -1.75
C THR A 218 -1.95 -17.33 -1.37
N VAL A 219 -1.78 -17.54 -0.07
CA VAL A 219 -1.10 -18.72 0.50
C VAL A 219 -2.13 -19.53 1.27
N SER A 220 -2.35 -20.76 0.84
CA SER A 220 -3.11 -21.77 1.57
C SER A 220 -2.20 -22.84 2.15
N PHE A 221 -2.65 -23.49 3.22
CA PHE A 221 -2.00 -24.62 3.84
C PHE A 221 -2.95 -25.80 3.91
N THR A 222 -2.47 -26.97 3.49
CA THR A 222 -3.20 -28.24 3.59
C THR A 222 -2.37 -29.19 4.45
N PRO A 223 -2.82 -29.51 5.69
CA PRO A 223 -2.22 -30.56 6.48
C PRO A 223 -2.37 -31.92 5.78
N ARG A 224 -1.45 -32.87 6.00
CA ARG A 224 -1.51 -34.23 5.41
C ARG A 224 -2.88 -34.92 5.57
N SER A 225 -3.55 -34.68 6.69
CA SER A 225 -4.87 -35.25 7.03
C SER A 225 -5.90 -34.16 7.34
N GLY A 226 -5.89 -33.07 6.57
CA GLY A 226 -6.74 -31.91 6.82
C GLY A 226 -7.33 -31.33 5.55
N THR A 227 -8.10 -30.25 5.75
CA THR A 227 -8.63 -29.43 4.66
C THR A 227 -7.72 -28.26 4.39
N GLU A 228 -7.74 -27.78 3.16
CA GLU A 228 -7.03 -26.58 2.76
C GLU A 228 -7.58 -25.34 3.50
N GLN A 229 -6.69 -24.50 3.99
CA GLN A 229 -7.04 -23.26 4.68
C GLN A 229 -6.19 -22.11 4.16
N VAL A 230 -6.81 -20.98 3.79
CA VAL A 230 -6.05 -19.77 3.44
C VAL A 230 -5.47 -19.16 4.71
N ILE A 231 -4.15 -19.05 4.74
CA ILE A 231 -3.40 -18.55 5.89
C ILE A 231 -2.61 -17.28 5.58
N GLY A 232 -2.56 -16.82 4.33
CA GLY A 232 -1.83 -15.60 3.98
C GLY A 232 -2.37 -14.96 2.73
N ARG A 233 -2.37 -13.62 2.70
CA ARG A 233 -2.70 -12.83 1.51
C ARG A 233 -1.78 -11.61 1.41
N ALA A 234 -1.41 -11.26 0.19
CA ALA A 234 -0.79 -9.99 -0.12
C ALA A 234 -1.44 -9.44 -1.40
N ASN A 235 -2.21 -8.36 -1.26
CA ASN A 235 -2.96 -7.78 -2.37
C ASN A 235 -2.13 -6.70 -3.10
N GLY A 236 -2.36 -6.56 -4.40
CA GLY A 236 -1.75 -5.49 -5.21
C GLY A 236 -0.24 -5.61 -5.37
N VAL A 237 0.26 -6.84 -5.48
CA VAL A 237 1.67 -7.14 -5.70
C VAL A 237 1.99 -6.99 -7.18
N ALA A 238 2.87 -6.03 -7.48
CA ALA A 238 3.34 -5.74 -8.84
C ALA A 238 4.77 -6.26 -9.08
N VAL A 239 5.08 -6.65 -10.31
CA VAL A 239 6.46 -6.71 -10.81
C VAL A 239 6.52 -5.90 -12.10
N TYR A 240 7.13 -4.72 -12.04
CA TYR A 240 7.11 -3.78 -13.15
C TYR A 240 8.27 -4.00 -14.13
N THR A 241 8.01 -3.93 -15.43
CA THR A 241 9.08 -3.88 -16.44
C THR A 241 9.97 -2.63 -16.23
N PRO A 242 11.30 -2.72 -16.48
CA PRO A 242 12.06 -3.88 -16.94
C PRO A 242 12.50 -4.83 -15.82
N ASN A 243 12.11 -4.61 -14.56
CA ASN A 243 12.54 -5.45 -13.44
C ASN A 243 12.13 -6.92 -13.67
N PRO A 244 13.10 -7.86 -13.72
CA PRO A 244 12.81 -9.27 -13.93
C PRO A 244 12.51 -10.02 -12.63
N LEU A 245 12.73 -9.41 -11.46
CA LEU A 245 12.69 -10.10 -10.18
C LEU A 245 12.05 -9.25 -9.07
N ARG A 246 11.15 -9.86 -8.30
CA ARG A 246 10.72 -9.30 -7.01
C ARG A 246 10.81 -10.33 -5.89
N ASN A 247 11.52 -9.96 -4.84
CA ASN A 247 11.55 -10.67 -3.56
C ASN A 247 10.29 -10.28 -2.77
N ALA A 248 9.39 -11.24 -2.54
CA ALA A 248 8.17 -11.05 -1.78
C ALA A 248 8.23 -11.76 -0.43
N ARG A 249 7.54 -11.17 0.56
CA ARG A 249 7.37 -11.73 1.90
C ARG A 249 5.90 -11.61 2.28
N ILE A 250 5.29 -12.71 2.69
CA ILE A 250 3.88 -12.77 3.07
C ILE A 250 3.80 -13.24 4.52
N ALA A 251 3.26 -12.40 5.38
CA ALA A 251 2.96 -12.80 6.76
C ALA A 251 1.87 -13.87 6.75
N LEU A 252 2.09 -14.95 7.49
CA LEU A 252 1.14 -16.04 7.60
C LEU A 252 0.40 -15.93 8.94
N GLN A 253 -0.90 -16.15 8.89
CA GLN A 253 -1.85 -16.08 9.99
C GLN A 253 -2.62 -17.42 10.07
N PRO A 254 -1.94 -18.52 10.43
CA PRO A 254 -2.63 -19.78 10.66
C PRO A 254 -3.64 -19.64 11.81
N PRO A 255 -4.83 -20.27 11.72
CA PRO A 255 -5.76 -20.36 12.84
C PRO A 255 -5.10 -20.90 14.11
N SER A 256 -5.63 -20.50 15.28
CA SER A 256 -5.13 -20.98 16.57
C SER A 256 -5.06 -22.51 16.63
N GLY A 257 -3.90 -23.04 17.03
CA GLY A 257 -3.66 -24.49 17.13
C GLY A 257 -3.19 -25.15 15.83
N LEU A 258 -3.25 -24.45 14.69
CA LEU A 258 -2.70 -24.97 13.44
C LEU A 258 -1.17 -24.76 13.42
N THR A 259 -0.44 -25.87 13.41
CA THR A 259 1.01 -25.87 13.25
C THR A 259 1.36 -26.09 11.78
N LEU A 260 2.24 -25.25 11.22
CA LEU A 260 2.71 -25.36 9.84
C LEU A 260 3.82 -26.41 9.74
N THR A 261 3.46 -27.68 9.93
CA THR A 261 4.33 -28.86 9.80
C THR A 261 3.57 -29.99 9.12
N ASN A 262 4.28 -30.89 8.42
CA ASN A 262 3.69 -32.09 7.81
C ASN A 262 2.49 -31.78 6.89
N GLY A 263 2.70 -30.90 5.92
CA GLY A 263 1.66 -30.46 4.99
C GLY A 263 2.24 -29.72 3.79
N THR A 264 1.38 -29.11 2.99
CA THR A 264 1.79 -28.37 1.79
C THR A 264 1.27 -26.95 1.86
N LEU A 265 2.14 -25.97 1.59
CA LEU A 265 1.73 -24.61 1.25
C LEU A 265 1.47 -24.55 -0.25
N HIS A 266 0.29 -24.10 -0.66
CA HIS A 266 -0.02 -23.77 -2.05
C HIS A 266 -0.09 -22.24 -2.19
N ILE A 267 0.65 -21.72 -3.15
CA ILE A 267 0.80 -20.29 -3.39
C ILE A 267 0.23 -20.01 -4.78
N THR A 268 -0.73 -19.10 -4.85
CA THR A 268 -1.28 -18.63 -6.13
C THR A 268 -1.06 -17.14 -6.28
N TYR A 269 -0.75 -16.71 -7.50
CA TYR A 269 -0.68 -15.32 -7.91
C TYR A 269 -1.70 -15.09 -9.01
N ARG A 270 -2.69 -14.22 -8.77
CA ARG A 270 -3.79 -13.97 -9.70
C ARG A 270 -3.92 -12.49 -10.00
N GLU A 271 -4.31 -12.14 -11.22
CA GLU A 271 -4.81 -10.79 -11.49
C GLU A 271 -5.96 -10.46 -10.52
N GLN A 272 -6.14 -9.17 -10.21
CA GLN A 272 -7.27 -8.77 -9.38
C GLN A 272 -8.58 -9.07 -10.10
N ALA A 273 -9.67 -9.20 -9.33
CA ALA A 273 -10.98 -9.50 -9.90
C ALA A 273 -11.42 -8.47 -10.95
N GLU A 274 -11.12 -7.19 -10.73
CA GLU A 274 -11.37 -6.09 -11.68
C GLU A 274 -10.53 -6.17 -12.96
N ASP A 275 -9.38 -6.84 -12.90
CA ASP A 275 -8.48 -7.11 -14.03
C ASP A 275 -8.78 -8.48 -14.69
N GLY A 276 -9.81 -9.21 -14.25
CA GLY A 276 -10.26 -10.49 -14.84
C GLY A 276 -9.89 -11.75 -14.06
N GLY A 277 -9.13 -11.66 -12.97
CA GLY A 277 -8.93 -12.78 -12.03
C GLY A 277 -8.07 -13.94 -12.54
N ARG A 278 -7.35 -13.78 -13.66
CA ARG A 278 -6.56 -14.84 -14.30
C ARG A 278 -5.44 -15.34 -13.39
N LEU A 279 -5.19 -16.65 -13.40
CA LEU A 279 -4.00 -17.23 -12.76
C LEU A 279 -2.74 -16.83 -13.54
N LEU A 280 -1.83 -16.14 -12.85
CA LEU A 280 -0.55 -15.70 -13.39
C LEU A 280 0.55 -16.71 -13.11
N ALA A 281 0.57 -17.27 -11.90
CA ALA A 281 1.53 -18.28 -11.47
C ALA A 281 1.01 -19.03 -10.24
N GLU A 282 1.51 -20.24 -10.04
CA GLU A 282 1.34 -20.99 -8.81
C GLU A 282 2.60 -21.81 -8.48
N SER A 283 2.75 -22.17 -7.21
CA SER A 283 3.81 -23.06 -6.74
C SER A 283 3.41 -23.70 -5.42
N GLU A 284 4.09 -24.79 -5.06
CA GLU A 284 3.91 -25.48 -3.79
C GLU A 284 5.21 -25.55 -2.99
N LEU A 285 5.09 -25.62 -1.67
CA LEU A 285 6.18 -25.92 -0.74
C LEU A 285 5.71 -26.98 0.26
N SER A 286 6.32 -28.17 0.22
CA SER A 286 6.11 -29.21 1.22
C SER A 286 6.86 -28.88 2.52
N LEU A 287 6.20 -29.09 3.67
CA LEU A 287 6.69 -28.82 5.03
C LEU A 287 6.83 -30.09 5.87
#